data_AF-A0A0W0ZJC9-F1
#
_entry.id   AF-A0A0W0ZJC9-F1
#
_cell.length_a   1.000
_cell.length_b   1.000
_cell.length_c   1.000
_cell.angle_alpha   90.00
_cell.angle_beta   90.00
_cell.angle_gamma   90.00
#
_symmetry.space_group_name_H-M   'P 1'
#
loop_
_entity.id
_entity.type
_entity.pdbx_description
1 polymer ?
#
loop_
_entity_poly.entity_id
_entity_poly.type
_entity_poly.pdbx_seq_one_letter_code
_entity_poly.pdbx_strand_id
1 'polypeptide(L)'
;MKSIAWITGAALGIGKEVALEMHRRGYQLILSDYNETALREVADATQADMIPFDVLDKHANKAAGEKILAKYGYVILCFLMQENMNRLT
;
A
#
# COMPACT_ATOMS: atom_id res chain seq x y z
N MET A 1 5.86 9.05 18.44
CA MET A 1 5.93 8.03 17.37
C MET A 1 5.12 8.53 16.18
N LYS A 2 5.62 8.38 14.95
CA LYS A 2 4.79 8.60 13.75
C LYS A 2 3.92 7.37 13.53
N SER A 3 2.64 7.56 13.25
CA SER A 3 1.74 6.45 12.88
C SER A 3 2.07 5.99 11.47
N ILE A 4 2.23 4.67 11.29
CA ILE A 4 2.59 4.06 10.00
C ILE A 4 1.40 3.28 9.45
N ALA A 5 1.03 3.55 8.20
CA ALA A 5 -0.02 2.81 7.49
C ALA A 5 0.57 2.10 6.27
N TRP A 6 0.26 0.80 6.14
CA TRP A 6 0.57 0.01 4.96
C TRP A 6 -0.71 -0.22 4.16
N ILE A 7 -0.75 0.28 2.93
CA ILE A 7 -1.95 0.26 2.09
C ILE A 7 -1.64 -0.60 0.87
N THR A 8 -2.40 -1.69 0.69
CA THR A 8 -2.37 -2.49 -0.54
C THR A 8 -3.52 -2.06 -1.46
N GLY A 9 -3.37 -2.24 -2.78
CA GLY A 9 -4.31 -1.69 -3.75
C GLY A 9 -4.21 -0.16 -3.84
N ALA A 10 -3.05 0.41 -3.52
CA ALA A 10 -2.87 1.85 -3.32
C ALA A 10 -2.73 2.64 -4.63
N ALA A 11 -2.62 1.99 -5.79
CA ALA A 11 -2.39 2.70 -7.04
C ALA A 11 -3.65 3.42 -7.55
N LEU A 12 -4.85 2.89 -7.26
CA LEU A 12 -6.11 3.32 -7.87
C LEU A 12 -7.28 3.29 -6.88
N GLY A 13 -8.42 3.84 -7.32
CA GLY A 13 -9.71 3.73 -6.63
C GLY A 13 -9.67 4.17 -5.16
N ILE A 14 -10.34 3.39 -4.30
CA ILE A 14 -10.43 3.68 -2.87
C ILE A 14 -9.05 3.62 -2.19
N GLY A 15 -8.18 2.69 -2.57
CA GLY A 15 -6.86 2.57 -1.95
C GLY A 15 -5.99 3.81 -2.17
N LYS A 16 -6.05 4.42 -3.35
CA LYS A 16 -5.42 5.72 -3.63
C LYS A 16 -5.98 6.82 -2.73
N GLU A 17 -7.30 6.96 -2.64
CA GLU A 17 -7.92 8.01 -1.80
C GLU A 17 -7.62 7.82 -0.32
N VAL A 18 -7.57 6.58 0.16
CA VAL A 18 -7.13 6.25 1.52
C VAL A 18 -5.67 6.66 1.74
N ALA A 19 -4.77 6.41 0.79
CA ALA A 19 -3.38 6.86 0.88
C ALA A 19 -3.28 8.38 0.99
N LEU A 20 -3.98 9.12 0.13
CA LEU A 20 -3.99 10.58 0.16
C LEU A 20 -4.53 11.13 1.50
N GLU A 21 -5.63 10.57 2.00
CA GLU A 21 -6.22 11.00 3.27
C GLU A 21 -5.34 10.66 4.47
N MET A 22 -4.70 9.49 4.50
CA MET A 22 -3.76 9.12 5.57
C MET A 22 -2.52 10.02 5.56
N HIS A 23 -2.00 10.35 4.37
CA HIS A 23 -0.91 11.34 4.25
C HIS A 23 -1.33 12.70 4.82
N ARG A 24 -2.52 13.19 4.46
CA ARG A 24 -3.08 14.45 4.98
C ARG A 24 -3.23 14.45 6.50
N ARG A 25 -3.46 13.28 7.10
CA ARG A 25 -3.52 13.08 8.57
C ARG A 25 -2.16 12.92 9.23
N GLY A 26 -1.06 13.01 8.48
CA GLY A 26 0.31 12.95 8.98
C GLY A 26 0.88 11.55 9.18
N TYR A 27 0.27 10.53 8.57
CA TYR A 27 0.81 9.17 8.59
C TYR A 27 2.04 9.08 7.70
N GLN A 28 3.00 8.26 8.12
CA GLN A 28 4.03 7.74 7.22
C GLN A 28 3.46 6.54 6.48
N LEU A 29 3.60 6.53 5.15
CA LEU A 29 2.93 5.56 4.30
C LEU A 29 3.91 4.56 3.69
N ILE A 30 3.42 3.33 3.56
CA ILE A 30 4.00 2.27 2.75
C ILE A 30 2.92 1.83 1.79
N LEU A 31 3.18 1.90 0.49
CA LEU A 31 2.18 1.64 -0.54
C LEU A 31 2.55 0.41 -1.36
N SER A 32 1.56 -0.42 -1.63
CA SER A 32 1.70 -1.65 -2.40
C SER A 32 0.57 -1.80 -3.40
N ASP A 33 0.95 -2.20 -4.61
CA ASP A 33 0.07 -2.50 -5.72
C ASP A 33 0.88 -3.28 -6.77
N TYR A 34 0.19 -4.01 -7.66
CA TYR A 34 0.83 -4.67 -8.79
C TYR A 34 1.10 -3.67 -9.93
N ASN A 35 0.33 -2.59 -10.02
CA ASN A 35 0.53 -1.53 -11.00
C ASN A 35 1.59 -0.52 -10.51
N GLU A 36 2.87 -0.86 -10.72
CA GLU A 36 3.99 -0.05 -10.24
C GLU A 36 3.98 1.40 -10.77
N THR A 37 3.57 1.60 -12.03
CA THR A 37 3.51 2.94 -12.65
C THR A 37 2.52 3.84 -11.92
N ALA A 38 1.27 3.39 -11.75
CA ALA A 38 0.26 4.18 -11.05
C ALA A 38 0.57 4.31 -9.54
N LEU A 39 1.19 3.28 -8.94
CA LEU A 39 1.66 3.33 -7.57
C LEU A 39 2.70 4.44 -7.34
N ARG A 40 3.60 4.66 -8.30
CA ARG A 40 4.63 5.70 -8.22
C ARG A 40 4.03 7.10 -8.14
N GLU A 41 2.97 7.37 -8.90
CA GLU A 41 2.27 8.67 -8.84
C GLU A 41 1.72 8.96 -7.43
N VAL A 42 1.13 7.96 -6.77
CA VAL A 42 0.59 8.10 -5.42
C VAL A 42 1.72 8.22 -4.40
N ALA A 43 2.80 7.45 -4.57
CA ALA A 43 3.95 7.50 -3.68
C ALA A 43 4.66 8.86 -3.74
N ASP A 44 4.85 9.42 -4.94
CA ASP A 44 5.45 10.74 -5.12
C ASP A 44 4.57 11.84 -4.47
N ALA A 45 3.25 11.77 -4.65
CA ALA A 45 2.29 12.70 -4.06
C ALA A 45 2.22 12.64 -2.52
N THR A 46 2.58 11.51 -1.92
CA THR A 46 2.47 11.26 -0.48
C THR A 46 3.81 11.04 0.23
N GLN A 47 4.91 11.15 -0.51
CA GLN A 47 6.27 10.85 -0.06
C GLN A 47 6.39 9.46 0.59
N ALA A 48 5.64 8.49 0.06
CA ALA A 48 5.54 7.15 0.62
C ALA A 48 6.66 6.23 0.13
N ASP A 49 7.00 5.24 0.95
CA ASP A 49 7.83 4.13 0.50
C ASP A 49 6.99 3.15 -0.34
N MET A 50 7.53 2.69 -1.47
CA MET A 50 6.87 1.72 -2.35
C MET A 50 7.37 0.30 -2.10
N ILE A 51 6.43 -0.65 -2.05
CA ILE A 51 6.71 -2.08 -2.13
C ILE A 51 5.75 -2.67 -3.18
N PRO A 52 6.12 -2.66 -4.47
CA PRO A 52 5.28 -3.20 -5.53
C PRO A 52 5.25 -4.72 -5.44
N PHE A 53 4.03 -5.28 -5.42
CA PHE A 53 3.79 -6.71 -5.52
C PHE A 53 2.31 -6.97 -5.85
N ASP A 54 2.02 -8.14 -6.41
CA ASP A 54 0.66 -8.63 -6.55
C ASP A 54 0.19 -9.29 -5.25
N VAL A 55 -0.89 -8.77 -4.67
CA VAL A 55 -1.51 -9.29 -3.45
C VAL A 55 -2.01 -10.74 -3.59
N LEU A 56 -2.18 -11.24 -4.82
CA LEU A 56 -2.50 -12.65 -5.07
C LEU A 56 -1.30 -13.59 -4.87
N ASP A 57 -0.06 -13.08 -4.93
CA ASP A 57 1.14 -13.85 -4.64
C ASP A 57 1.39 -13.90 -3.13
N LYS A 58 1.02 -15.02 -2.51
CA LYS A 58 1.21 -15.27 -1.07
C LYS A 58 2.66 -15.18 -0.62
N HIS A 59 3.62 -15.56 -1.46
CA HIS A 59 5.05 -15.45 -1.12
C HIS A 59 5.48 -13.99 -1.13
N ALA A 60 5.03 -13.22 -2.11
CA ALA A 60 5.30 -11.79 -2.18
C ALA A 60 4.69 -11.02 -1.00
N ASN A 61 3.46 -11.36 -0.58
CA ASN A 61 2.84 -10.80 0.63
C ASN A 61 3.70 -11.02 1.88
N LYS A 62 4.16 -12.26 2.10
CA LYS A 62 5.01 -12.61 3.24
C LYS A 62 6.33 -11.83 3.20
N ALA A 63 6.98 -11.79 2.03
CA ALA A 63 8.22 -11.07 1.84
C ALA A 63 8.06 -9.54 2.06
N ALA A 64 6.93 -8.96 1.62
CA ALA A 64 6.61 -7.56 1.88
C ALA A 64 6.43 -7.29 3.38
N GLY A 65 5.66 -8.13 4.08
CA GLY A 65 5.49 -8.04 5.53
C GLY A 65 6.82 -8.13 6.29
N GLU A 66 7.68 -9.06 5.92
CA GLU A 66 9.03 -9.22 6.50
C GLU A 66 9.91 -7.98 6.26
N LYS A 67 9.91 -7.43 5.04
CA LYS A 67 10.64 -6.20 4.71
C LYS A 67 10.16 -5.01 5.53
N ILE A 68 8.84 -4.86 5.68
CA ILE A 68 8.23 -3.77 6.47
C ILE A 68 8.58 -3.93 7.94
N LEU A 69 8.45 -5.15 8.48
CA LEU A 69 8.81 -5.43 9.87
C LEU A 69 10.29 -5.10 10.14
N ALA A 70 11.18 -5.51 9.24
CA ALA A 70 12.61 -5.25 9.37
C ALA A 70 12.96 -3.74 9.32
N LYS A 71 12.28 -2.95 8.47
CA LYS A 71 12.59 -1.52 8.29
C LYS A 71 11.90 -0.61 9.33
N TYR A 72 10.67 -0.90 9.72
CA TYR A 72 9.85 0.00 10.54
C TYR A 72 9.47 -0.56 11.92
N GLY A 73 9.66 -1.86 12.15
CA GLY A 73 9.37 -2.54 13.42
C GLY A 73 7.89 -2.85 13.68
N TYR A 74 6.94 -2.09 13.10
CA TYR A 74 5.50 -2.31 13.27
C TYR A 74 4.68 -1.71 12.12
N VAL A 75 3.44 -2.18 11.96
CA VAL A 75 2.41 -1.58 11.09
C VAL A 75 1.13 -1.45 11.92
N ILE A 76 0.51 -0.26 11.93
CA ILE A 76 -0.68 0.01 12.76
C ILE A 76 -1.97 -0.31 12.00
N LEU A 77 -2.00 -0.16 10.68
CA LEU A 77 -3.20 -0.30 9.87
C LEU A 77 -2.84 -0.90 8.51
N CYS A 78 -3.52 -1.99 8.13
CA CYS A 78 -3.39 -2.66 6.85
C CYS A 78 -4.74 -2.66 6.12
N PHE A 79 -4.79 -2.06 4.94
CA PHE A 79 -5.94 -2.16 4.04
C PHE A 79 -5.64 -3.19 2.96
N LEU A 80 -6.36 -4.32 2.99
CA LEU A 80 -6.34 -5.35 1.94
C LEU A 80 -7.45 -5.05 0.95
N MET A 81 -7.12 -4.34 -0.12
CA MET A 81 -8.08 -4.03 -1.19
C MET A 81 -7.71 -4.84 -2.41
N GLN A 82 -8.60 -5.77 -2.77
CA GLN A 82 -8.61 -6.42 -4.08
C GLN A 82 -9.91 -6.03 -4.77
N GLU A 83 -9.82 -5.39 -5.92
CA GLU A 83 -10.94 -5.24 -6.83
C GLU A 83 -10.69 -6.15 -8.04
N ASN A 84 -11.55 -7.16 -8.23
CA ASN A 84 -11.44 -8.08 -9.37
C ASN A 84 -12.56 -7.77 -10.36
N MET A 85 -12.29 -6.86 -11.30
CA MET A 85 -13.27 -6.43 -12.31
C MET A 85 -13.70 -7.57 -13.26
N ASN A 86 -12.96 -8.69 -13.30
CA ASN A 86 -13.32 -9.89 -14.07
C ASN A 86 -14.35 -10.80 -13.37
N ARG A 87 -15.04 -10.32 -12.32
CA ARG A 87 -16.15 -11.04 -11.64
C ARG A 87 -17.50 -10.33 -11.71
N LEU A 88 -17.58 -9.22 -12.43
CA LEU A 88 -18.86 -8.72 -12.92
C LEU A 88 -19.04 -9.37 -14.30
N THR A 89 -19.92 -10.36 -14.34
CA THR A 89 -20.37 -11.08 -15.54
C THR A 89 -20.55 -10.21 -16.76
#